data_AF-M0JR94-F1
#
_entry.id   AF-M0JR94-F1
#
_cell.length_a   1.000
_cell.length_b   1.000
_cell.length_c   1.000
_cell.angle_alpha   90.00
_cell.angle_beta   90.00
_cell.angle_gamma   90.00
#
_symmetry.space_group_name_H-M   'P 1'
#
loop_
_entity.id
_entity.type
_entity.pdbx_description
1 polymer ?
#
loop_
_entity_poly.entity_id
_entity_poly.type
_entity_poly.pdbx_seq_one_letter_code
_entity_poly.pdbx_strand_id
1 'polypeptide(L)'
;MPVSRFLRRFRPYSVPICLFTVVGAAVLFVPLLVLGDATGRTYALTVAVLIVAISSVLPYAAAVGVLTVPFLYTGVGSYASPAVLPTDAESLALAGVLRHVVAGISYVVAATAVGAVGIGLDFAASSGSEPFPAVGFPSFPSLGVPPFLLLGGVVTAGVYVTVQLWRYGKSLRDLGWETVLGTGVLGLLLAVAPVVALWIFGSYGF
;
A
#
# COMPACT_ATOMS: atom_id res chain seq x y z
N MET A 1 -24.18 14.12 13.85
CA MET A 1 -23.58 13.09 14.74
C MET A 1 -22.31 13.66 15.36
N PRO A 2 -22.01 13.44 16.64
CA PRO A 2 -20.78 13.97 17.23
C PRO A 2 -19.56 13.29 16.60
N VAL A 3 -18.62 14.10 16.10
CA VAL A 3 -17.41 13.69 15.35
C VAL A 3 -16.61 12.60 16.09
N SER A 4 -16.60 12.66 17.42
CA SER A 4 -15.92 11.68 18.28
C SER A 4 -16.48 10.25 18.20
N ARG A 5 -17.80 10.08 18.03
CA ARG A 5 -18.40 8.74 17.83
C ARG A 5 -18.08 8.18 16.45
N PHE A 6 -18.08 9.03 15.43
CA PHE A 6 -17.76 8.63 14.07
C PHE A 6 -16.31 8.14 13.97
N LEU A 7 -15.36 8.89 14.53
CA LEU A 7 -13.94 8.51 14.55
C LEU A 7 -13.70 7.18 15.29
N ARG A 8 -14.39 6.94 16.42
CA ARG A 8 -14.30 5.65 17.13
C ARG A 8 -14.85 4.49 16.30
N ARG A 9 -15.94 4.70 15.54
CA ARG A 9 -16.52 3.67 14.67
C ARG A 9 -15.66 3.38 13.44
N PHE A 10 -14.99 4.39 12.89
CA PHE A 10 -14.14 4.29 11.72
C PHE A 10 -12.79 3.63 12.01
N ARG A 11 -12.22 3.88 13.20
CA ARG A 11 -10.90 3.39 13.63
C ARG A 11 -10.60 1.91 13.34
N PRO A 12 -11.48 0.93 13.60
CA PRO A 12 -11.20 -0.47 13.27
C PRO A 12 -11.07 -0.75 11.77
N TYR A 13 -11.61 0.10 10.90
CA TYR A 13 -11.61 -0.10 9.44
C TYR A 13 -10.80 0.97 8.70
N SER A 14 -10.10 1.84 9.41
CA SER A 14 -9.50 3.04 8.81
C SER A 14 -8.38 2.71 7.82
N VAL A 15 -7.47 1.77 8.13
CA VAL A 15 -6.42 1.37 7.20
C VAL A 15 -6.98 0.84 5.88
N PRO A 16 -7.85 -0.21 5.86
CA PRO A 16 -8.34 -0.72 4.58
C PRO A 16 -9.10 0.35 3.80
N ILE A 17 -9.95 1.15 4.46
CA ILE A 17 -10.69 2.22 3.78
C ILE A 17 -9.73 3.25 3.17
N CYS A 18 -8.74 3.72 3.92
CA CYS A 18 -7.78 4.70 3.41
C CYS A 18 -6.96 4.14 2.24
N LEU A 19 -6.44 2.92 2.35
CA LEU A 19 -5.63 2.31 1.28
C LEU A 19 -6.45 2.07 0.01
N PHE A 20 -7.66 1.51 0.11
CA PHE A 20 -8.51 1.30 -1.07
C PHE A 20 -9.06 2.62 -1.64
N THR A 21 -9.17 3.68 -0.83
CA THR A 21 -9.47 5.02 -1.34
C THR A 21 -8.30 5.55 -2.16
N VAL A 22 -7.05 5.35 -1.73
CA VAL A 22 -5.86 5.72 -2.52
C VAL A 22 -5.81 4.94 -3.83
N VAL A 23 -6.06 3.61 -3.80
CA VAL A 23 -6.17 2.79 -5.01
C VAL A 23 -7.24 3.34 -5.94
N GLY A 24 -8.46 3.56 -5.43
CA GLY A 24 -9.57 4.08 -6.23
C GLY A 24 -9.25 5.44 -6.85
N ALA A 25 -8.69 6.37 -6.07
CA ALA A 25 -8.27 7.68 -6.56
C ALA A 25 -7.18 7.56 -7.63
N ALA A 26 -6.17 6.71 -7.41
CA ALA A 26 -5.11 6.49 -8.40
C ALA A 26 -5.69 5.95 -9.71
N VAL A 27 -6.50 4.89 -9.65
CA VAL A 27 -7.09 4.25 -10.84
C VAL A 27 -8.04 5.17 -11.59
N LEU A 28 -8.78 6.04 -10.89
CA LEU A 28 -9.74 6.95 -11.54
C LEU A 28 -9.08 8.20 -12.10
N PHE A 29 -8.14 8.82 -11.39
CA PHE A 29 -7.63 10.13 -11.75
C PHE A 29 -6.31 10.08 -12.52
N VAL A 30 -5.40 9.16 -12.21
CA VAL A 30 -4.09 9.13 -12.87
C VAL A 30 -4.20 8.82 -14.36
N PRO A 31 -4.99 7.83 -14.83
CA PRO A 31 -5.13 7.59 -16.26
C PRO A 31 -5.68 8.79 -17.03
N LEU A 32 -6.58 9.58 -16.41
CA LEU A 32 -7.11 10.80 -17.00
C LEU A 32 -6.04 11.88 -17.12
N LEU A 33 -5.22 12.05 -16.09
CA LEU A 33 -4.11 13.00 -16.09
C LEU A 33 -3.05 12.63 -17.14
N VAL A 34 -2.85 11.34 -17.39
CA VAL A 34 -1.88 10.84 -18.36
C VAL A 34 -2.40 10.90 -19.80
N LEU A 35 -3.61 10.43 -20.03
CA LEU A 35 -4.15 10.18 -21.38
C LEU A 35 -5.12 11.27 -21.86
N GLY A 36 -5.42 12.27 -21.02
CA GLY A 36 -6.25 13.43 -21.35
C GLY A 36 -7.75 13.17 -21.42
N ASP A 37 -8.17 11.93 -21.69
CA ASP A 37 -9.58 11.59 -21.93
C ASP A 37 -10.11 10.42 -21.11
N ALA A 38 -11.33 10.58 -20.59
CA ALA A 38 -12.10 9.56 -19.86
C ALA A 38 -12.77 8.55 -20.79
N THR A 39 -11.99 7.85 -21.61
CA THR A 39 -12.53 6.86 -22.55
C THR A 39 -12.50 5.43 -22.02
N GLY A 40 -13.33 4.55 -22.58
CA GLY A 40 -13.28 3.12 -22.27
C GLY A 40 -11.92 2.49 -22.59
N ARG A 41 -11.21 3.00 -23.61
CA ARG A 41 -9.85 2.56 -23.97
C ARG A 41 -8.84 2.90 -22.87
N THR A 42 -8.90 4.10 -22.30
CA THR A 42 -8.06 4.54 -21.18
C THR A 42 -8.16 3.55 -20.02
N TYR A 43 -9.37 3.27 -19.56
CA TYR A 43 -9.58 2.36 -18.43
C TYR A 43 -9.31 0.89 -18.78
N ALA A 44 -9.52 0.46 -20.03
CA ALA A 44 -9.15 -0.89 -20.45
C ALA A 44 -7.63 -1.12 -20.37
N LEU A 45 -6.82 -0.14 -20.80
CA LEU A 45 -5.36 -0.18 -20.67
C LEU A 45 -4.93 -0.19 -19.20
N THR A 46 -5.51 0.68 -18.36
CA THR A 46 -5.23 0.69 -16.92
C THR A 46 -5.55 -0.66 -16.27
N VAL A 47 -6.69 -1.26 -16.59
CA VAL A 47 -7.08 -2.58 -16.08
C VAL A 47 -6.11 -3.67 -16.53
N ALA A 48 -5.68 -3.66 -17.80
CA ALA A 48 -4.69 -4.62 -18.29
C ALA A 48 -3.37 -4.53 -17.49
N VAL A 49 -2.86 -3.32 -17.27
CA VAL A 49 -1.65 -3.08 -16.45
C VAL A 49 -1.85 -3.56 -15.01
N LEU A 50 -3.01 -3.28 -14.41
CA LEU A 50 -3.33 -3.76 -13.06
C LEU A 50 -3.36 -5.28 -12.97
N ILE A 51 -4.00 -5.97 -13.92
CA ILE A 51 -4.07 -7.44 -13.94
C ILE A 51 -2.66 -8.03 -13.96
N VAL A 52 -1.80 -7.52 -14.85
CA VAL A 52 -0.42 -7.98 -14.95
C VAL A 52 0.34 -7.72 -13.64
N ALA A 53 0.32 -6.48 -13.14
CA ALA A 53 1.06 -6.11 -11.94
C ALA A 53 0.59 -6.88 -10.69
N ILE A 54 -0.72 -7.05 -10.51
CA ILE A 54 -1.29 -7.80 -9.40
C ILE A 54 -0.89 -9.28 -9.51
N SER A 55 -1.02 -9.88 -10.69
CA SER A 55 -0.64 -11.28 -10.90
C SER A 55 0.84 -11.52 -10.59
N SER A 56 1.71 -10.59 -10.98
CA SER A 56 3.15 -10.67 -10.71
C SER A 56 3.50 -10.50 -9.23
N VAL A 57 2.74 -9.73 -8.45
CA VAL A 57 3.06 -9.53 -7.02
C VAL A 57 2.51 -10.62 -6.10
N LEU A 58 1.58 -11.47 -6.55
CA LEU A 58 0.94 -12.48 -5.68
C LEU A 58 1.93 -13.35 -4.87
N PRO A 59 3.04 -13.85 -5.45
CA PRO A 59 4.02 -14.64 -4.68
C PRO A 59 4.65 -13.82 -3.55
N TYR A 60 5.01 -12.56 -3.84
CA TYR A 60 5.54 -11.64 -2.84
C TYR A 60 4.50 -11.27 -1.78
N ALA A 61 3.25 -11.05 -2.18
CA ALA A 61 2.15 -10.73 -1.27
C ALA A 61 1.89 -11.89 -0.28
N ALA A 62 1.88 -13.13 -0.78
CA ALA A 62 1.77 -14.32 0.07
C ALA A 62 2.96 -14.45 1.02
N ALA A 63 4.19 -14.25 0.52
CA ALA A 63 5.39 -14.28 1.34
C ALA A 63 5.36 -13.23 2.44
N VAL A 64 5.06 -11.97 2.11
CA VAL A 64 4.93 -10.89 3.10
C VAL A 64 3.86 -11.23 4.14
N GLY A 65 2.65 -11.61 3.71
CA GLY A 65 1.56 -11.91 4.64
C GLY A 65 1.87 -13.03 5.63
N VAL A 66 2.59 -14.07 5.19
CA VAL A 66 2.96 -15.23 6.03
C VAL A 66 4.21 -14.97 6.86
N LEU A 67 5.27 -14.42 6.26
CA LEU A 67 6.55 -14.19 6.93
C LEU A 67 6.49 -13.07 7.97
N THR A 68 5.44 -12.24 7.97
CA THR A 68 5.22 -11.23 9.01
C THR A 68 4.38 -11.75 10.18
N VAL A 69 3.90 -13.00 10.17
CA VAL A 69 3.20 -13.60 11.32
C VAL A 69 4.02 -13.55 12.63
N PRO A 70 5.35 -13.73 12.62
CA PRO A 70 6.16 -13.53 13.82
C PRO A 70 6.02 -12.14 14.44
N PHE A 71 5.82 -11.06 13.66
CA PHE A 71 5.59 -9.71 14.19
C PHE A 71 4.29 -9.61 14.98
N LEU A 72 3.26 -10.35 14.53
CA LEU A 72 1.99 -10.45 15.24
C LEU A 72 2.19 -11.25 16.54
N TYR A 73 2.91 -12.37 16.46
CA TYR A 73 3.15 -13.24 17.60
C TYR A 73 3.92 -12.55 18.72
N THR A 74 4.92 -11.74 18.40
CA THR A 74 5.72 -10.99 19.38
C THR A 74 5.06 -9.70 19.86
N GLY A 75 3.86 -9.36 19.37
CA GLY A 75 3.20 -8.09 19.72
C GLY A 75 3.82 -6.84 19.08
N VAL A 76 4.82 -7.00 18.22
CA VAL A 76 5.61 -5.92 17.62
C VAL A 76 4.85 -5.20 16.50
N GLY A 77 3.92 -5.85 15.81
CA GLY A 77 3.16 -5.19 14.75
C GLY A 77 2.10 -6.05 14.10
N SER A 78 1.15 -5.40 13.42
CA SER A 78 0.13 -6.14 12.66
C SER A 78 -0.38 -5.34 11.46
N TYR A 79 -0.65 -6.03 10.34
CA TYR A 79 -1.45 -5.48 9.25
C TYR A 79 -2.95 -5.41 9.60
N ALA A 80 -3.41 -6.22 10.55
CA ALA A 80 -4.80 -6.22 11.00
C ALA A 80 -5.07 -5.09 12.02
N SER A 81 -6.19 -5.18 12.73
CA SER A 81 -6.46 -4.29 13.87
C SER A 81 -5.44 -4.52 14.99
N PRO A 82 -4.97 -3.45 15.67
CA PRO A 82 -4.17 -3.58 16.89
C PRO A 82 -4.84 -4.46 17.97
N ALA A 83 -6.17 -4.55 17.97
CA ALA A 83 -6.93 -5.43 18.86
C ALA A 83 -6.66 -6.94 18.66
N VAL A 84 -5.88 -7.30 17.64
CA VAL A 84 -5.50 -8.67 17.33
C VAL A 84 -4.17 -9.05 17.98
N LEU A 85 -3.42 -8.07 18.48
CA LEU A 85 -2.15 -8.34 19.16
C LEU A 85 -2.43 -9.07 20.48
N PRO A 86 -1.66 -10.14 20.78
CA PRO A 86 -1.81 -10.85 22.04
C PRO A 86 -1.51 -9.91 23.21
N THR A 87 -2.30 -10.04 24.28
CA THR A 87 -1.97 -9.47 25.59
C THR A 87 -1.29 -10.55 26.42
N ASP A 88 -0.50 -10.19 27.43
CA ASP A 88 0.27 -11.15 28.26
C ASP A 88 -0.57 -12.29 28.88
N ALA A 89 -1.90 -12.15 28.87
CA ALA A 89 -2.86 -13.13 29.41
C ALA A 89 -3.56 -13.99 28.34
N GLU A 90 -3.48 -13.67 27.03
CA GLU A 90 -4.22 -14.36 25.97
C GLU A 90 -3.32 -15.02 24.92
N SER A 91 -3.67 -16.25 24.54
CA SER A 91 -3.00 -16.98 23.47
C SER A 91 -3.38 -16.43 22.09
N LEU A 92 -2.46 -16.60 21.12
CA LEU A 92 -2.64 -16.15 19.74
C LEU A 92 -3.86 -16.83 19.09
N ALA A 93 -4.90 -16.06 18.78
CA ALA A 93 -6.09 -16.58 18.11
C ALA A 93 -5.86 -16.79 16.61
N LEU A 94 -6.24 -17.96 16.07
CA LEU A 94 -6.14 -18.29 14.64
C LEU A 94 -6.85 -17.25 13.74
N ALA A 95 -8.01 -16.77 14.17
CA ALA A 95 -8.75 -15.72 13.46
C ALA A 95 -7.94 -14.42 13.34
N GLY A 96 -7.09 -14.13 14.31
CA GLY A 96 -6.18 -13.00 14.32
C GLY A 96 -5.07 -13.13 13.28
N VAL A 97 -4.46 -14.31 13.22
CA VAL A 97 -3.43 -14.65 12.22
C VAL A 97 -4.00 -14.53 10.81
N LEU A 98 -5.18 -15.12 10.56
CA LEU A 98 -5.83 -15.04 9.25
C LEU A 98 -6.12 -13.59 8.84
N ARG A 99 -6.63 -12.75 9.76
CA ARG A 99 -6.86 -11.33 9.49
C ARG A 99 -5.55 -10.59 9.17
N HIS A 100 -4.46 -10.92 9.85
CA HIS A 100 -3.15 -10.32 9.58
C HIS A 100 -2.65 -10.70 8.19
N VAL A 101 -2.66 -11.99 7.85
CA VAL A 101 -2.19 -12.51 6.56
C VAL A 101 -3.02 -11.91 5.41
N VAL A 102 -4.34 -11.95 5.52
CA VAL A 102 -5.25 -11.42 4.48
C VAL A 102 -5.07 -9.91 4.32
N ALA A 103 -4.93 -9.17 5.42
CA ALA A 103 -4.66 -7.74 5.37
C ALA A 103 -3.31 -7.45 4.70
N GLY A 104 -2.25 -8.19 5.08
CA GLY A 104 -0.92 -8.05 4.48
C GLY A 104 -0.94 -8.28 2.96
N ILE A 105 -1.55 -9.38 2.51
CA ILE A 105 -1.72 -9.68 1.08
C ILE A 105 -2.47 -8.53 0.39
N SER A 106 -3.60 -8.12 0.94
CA SER A 106 -4.45 -7.08 0.36
C SER A 106 -3.71 -5.74 0.24
N TYR A 107 -2.89 -5.39 1.23
CA TYR A 107 -2.17 -4.11 1.24
C TYR A 107 -0.95 -4.13 0.31
N VAL A 108 -0.28 -5.28 0.17
CA VAL A 108 0.77 -5.47 -0.86
C VAL A 108 0.16 -5.29 -2.25
N VAL A 109 -0.99 -5.93 -2.51
CA VAL A 109 -1.73 -5.78 -3.78
C VAL A 109 -2.14 -4.32 -4.00
N ALA A 110 -2.63 -3.63 -2.97
CA ALA A 110 -2.98 -2.22 -3.05
C ALA A 110 -1.77 -1.34 -3.38
N ALA A 111 -0.63 -1.55 -2.70
CA ALA A 111 0.60 -0.80 -2.96
C ALA A 111 1.07 -0.98 -4.40
N THR A 112 1.08 -2.23 -4.88
CA THR A 112 1.42 -2.54 -6.27
C THR A 112 0.46 -1.93 -7.26
N ALA A 113 -0.85 -1.93 -6.99
CA ALA A 113 -1.82 -1.29 -7.87
C ALA A 113 -1.55 0.21 -8.04
N VAL A 114 -1.29 0.92 -6.92
CA VAL A 114 -0.94 2.35 -6.96
C VAL A 114 0.38 2.58 -7.70
N GLY A 115 1.40 1.77 -7.43
CA GLY A 115 2.70 1.85 -8.11
C GLY A 115 2.60 1.55 -9.61
N ALA A 116 1.82 0.54 -10.02
CA ALA A 116 1.61 0.17 -11.42
C ALA A 116 0.87 1.26 -12.21
N VAL A 117 -0.10 1.92 -11.59
CA VAL A 117 -0.72 3.12 -12.15
C VAL A 117 0.32 4.25 -12.28
N GLY A 118 1.21 4.39 -11.30
CA GLY A 118 2.36 5.29 -11.35
C GLY A 118 3.30 5.04 -12.53
N ILE A 119 3.56 3.79 -12.90
CA ILE A 119 4.38 3.43 -14.08
C ILE A 119 3.81 4.04 -15.37
N GLY A 120 2.48 4.18 -15.48
CA GLY A 120 1.86 4.86 -16.62
C GLY A 120 2.31 6.32 -16.76
N LEU A 121 2.55 7.02 -15.65
CA LEU A 121 3.12 8.37 -15.63
C LEU A 121 4.58 8.36 -16.08
N ASP A 122 5.36 7.37 -15.65
CA ASP A 122 6.76 7.23 -16.05
C ASP A 122 6.89 7.03 -17.57
N PHE A 123 6.04 6.18 -18.17
CA PHE A 123 6.01 5.99 -19.63
C PHE A 123 5.58 7.25 -20.40
N ALA A 124 4.55 7.94 -19.89
CA ALA A 124 4.09 9.20 -20.48
C ALA A 124 5.19 10.27 -20.46
N ALA A 125 5.84 10.48 -19.32
CA ALA A 125 6.96 11.40 -19.20
C ALA A 125 8.11 11.05 -20.16
N SER A 126 8.44 9.75 -20.30
CA SER A 126 9.50 9.29 -21.20
C SER A 126 9.21 9.47 -22.69
N SER A 127 7.94 9.56 -23.06
CA SER A 127 7.50 9.78 -24.46
C SER A 127 7.40 11.25 -24.85
N GLY A 128 7.90 12.15 -23.99
CA GLY A 128 7.93 13.60 -24.24
C GLY A 128 6.63 14.32 -23.92
N SER A 129 5.66 13.64 -23.29
CA SER A 129 4.51 14.33 -22.71
C SER A 129 4.91 14.98 -21.38
N GLU A 130 4.37 16.18 -21.11
CA GLU A 130 4.56 16.85 -19.83
C GLU A 130 3.26 16.77 -19.00
N PRO A 131 2.98 15.66 -18.30
CA PRO A 131 1.78 15.55 -17.46
C PRO A 131 1.86 16.40 -16.18
N PHE A 132 3.03 16.98 -15.86
CA PHE A 132 3.33 17.64 -14.58
C PHE A 132 3.50 19.17 -14.54
N PRO A 133 3.70 19.95 -15.63
CA PRO A 133 3.74 21.41 -15.56
C PRO A 133 2.42 21.99 -15.05
N ALA A 134 1.30 21.32 -15.30
CA ALA A 134 -0.01 21.72 -14.82
C ALA A 134 -0.22 21.54 -13.29
N VAL A 135 0.63 20.73 -12.63
CA VAL A 135 0.48 20.36 -11.21
C VAL A 135 1.70 20.70 -10.35
N GLY A 136 2.76 21.29 -10.92
CA GLY A 136 3.86 21.89 -10.17
C GLY A 136 4.79 20.92 -9.43
N PHE A 137 4.85 19.65 -9.84
CA PHE A 137 5.74 18.67 -9.21
C PHE A 137 7.20 18.85 -9.68
N PRO A 138 8.19 18.85 -8.77
CA PRO A 138 9.60 18.95 -9.14
C PRO A 138 10.07 17.69 -9.89
N SER A 139 11.12 17.85 -10.71
CA SER A 139 11.80 16.76 -11.39
C SER A 139 12.32 15.74 -10.36
N PHE A 140 11.88 14.49 -10.45
CA PHE A 140 12.31 13.44 -9.52
C PHE A 140 13.72 12.94 -9.87
N PRO A 141 14.61 12.73 -8.88
CA PRO A 141 15.95 12.18 -9.14
C PRO A 141 15.87 10.75 -9.66
N SER A 142 16.67 10.42 -10.69
CA SER A 142 16.71 9.08 -11.27
C SER A 142 17.45 8.12 -10.34
N LEU A 143 16.72 7.25 -9.62
CA LEU A 143 17.27 6.26 -8.70
C LEU A 143 17.49 4.88 -9.35
N GLY A 144 17.54 4.80 -10.69
CA GLY A 144 17.62 3.53 -11.43
C GLY A 144 16.31 2.70 -11.44
N VAL A 145 15.25 3.22 -10.83
CA VAL A 145 13.89 2.66 -10.78
C VAL A 145 12.92 3.75 -11.19
N PRO A 146 11.80 3.44 -11.90
CA PRO A 146 10.82 4.45 -12.27
C PRO A 146 10.31 5.22 -11.03
N PRO A 147 10.39 6.56 -11.00
CA PRO A 147 10.11 7.33 -9.79
C PRO A 147 8.66 7.27 -9.34
N PHE A 148 7.69 7.22 -10.26
CA PHE A 148 6.27 7.17 -9.89
C PHE A 148 5.85 5.77 -9.40
N LEU A 149 6.51 4.72 -9.88
CA LEU A 149 6.40 3.38 -9.31
C LEU A 149 6.77 3.38 -7.82
N LEU A 150 7.93 3.95 -7.46
CA LEU A 150 8.39 4.04 -6.07
C LEU A 150 7.48 4.94 -5.24
N LEU A 151 7.06 6.08 -5.78
CA LEU A 151 6.15 7.01 -5.11
C LEU A 151 4.83 6.32 -4.73
N GLY A 152 4.25 5.50 -5.61
CA GLY A 152 3.01 4.78 -5.32
C GLY A 152 3.14 3.81 -4.14
N GLY A 153 4.26 3.08 -4.07
CA GLY A 153 4.58 2.23 -2.91
C GLY A 153 4.75 3.04 -1.63
N VAL A 154 5.54 4.12 -1.68
CA VAL A 154 5.82 4.99 -0.53
C VAL A 154 4.56 5.67 0.01
N VAL A 155 3.68 6.17 -0.86
CA VAL A 155 2.40 6.77 -0.47
C VAL A 155 1.53 5.75 0.26
N THR A 156 1.42 4.53 -0.28
CA THR A 156 0.64 3.46 0.35
C THR A 156 1.21 3.07 1.71
N ALA A 157 2.53 2.93 1.81
CA ALA A 157 3.23 2.66 3.06
C ALA A 157 3.05 3.78 4.09
N GLY A 158 3.18 5.04 3.69
CA GLY A 158 2.99 6.20 4.56
C GLY A 158 1.57 6.28 5.11
N VAL A 159 0.56 6.03 4.28
CA VAL A 159 -0.85 5.96 4.71
C VAL A 159 -1.04 4.80 5.68
N TYR A 160 -0.52 3.61 5.38
CA TYR A 160 -0.56 2.47 6.29
C TYR A 160 0.05 2.82 7.65
N VAL A 161 1.31 3.26 7.69
CA VAL A 161 2.04 3.55 8.94
C VAL A 161 1.31 4.62 9.75
N THR A 162 0.92 5.73 9.12
CA THR A 162 0.26 6.84 9.81
C THR A 162 -1.08 6.41 10.41
N VAL A 163 -1.92 5.75 9.61
CA VAL A 163 -3.26 5.32 10.06
C VAL A 163 -3.14 4.17 11.06
N GLN A 164 -2.19 3.26 10.89
CA GLN A 164 -1.98 2.14 11.81
C GLN A 164 -1.47 2.62 13.16
N LEU A 165 -0.49 3.52 13.20
CA LEU A 165 -0.02 4.17 14.44
C LEU A 165 -1.17 4.91 15.14
N TRP A 166 -2.00 5.63 14.38
CA TRP A 166 -3.20 6.26 14.93
C TRP A 166 -4.19 5.25 15.52
N ARG A 167 -4.35 4.06 14.93
CA ARG A 167 -5.30 3.04 15.42
C ARG A 167 -4.97 2.52 16.80
N TYR A 168 -3.70 2.49 17.20
CA TYR A 168 -3.30 2.05 18.54
C TYR A 168 -3.83 2.94 19.66
N GLY A 169 -4.08 4.24 19.38
CA GLY A 169 -4.73 5.15 20.32
C GLY A 169 -3.95 5.53 21.56
N LYS A 170 -2.65 5.26 21.55
CA LYS A 170 -1.68 5.79 22.50
C LYS A 170 -0.83 6.86 21.81
N SER A 171 -0.16 7.71 22.59
CA SER A 171 0.87 8.58 22.03
C SER A 171 2.06 7.73 21.54
N LEU A 172 2.85 8.22 20.59
CA LEU A 172 4.02 7.46 20.08
C LEU A 172 5.02 7.13 21.20
N ARG A 173 5.12 8.00 22.21
CA ARG A 173 5.98 7.79 23.37
C ARG A 173 5.49 6.63 24.26
N ASP A 174 4.18 6.42 24.31
CA ASP A 174 3.54 5.37 25.13
C ASP A 174 3.35 4.06 24.37
N LEU A 175 3.60 4.06 23.05
CA LEU A 175 3.41 2.90 22.18
C LEU A 175 4.56 1.89 22.27
N GLY A 176 5.71 2.31 22.81
CA GLY A 176 6.95 1.53 22.77
C GLY A 176 7.62 1.62 21.39
N TRP A 177 8.95 1.74 21.39
CA TRP A 177 9.72 1.90 20.15
C TRP A 177 9.63 0.66 19.24
N GLU A 178 9.51 -0.52 19.83
CA GLU A 178 9.36 -1.78 19.11
C GLU A 178 8.12 -1.77 18.22
N THR A 179 6.96 -1.32 18.71
CA THR A 179 5.73 -1.27 17.91
C THR A 179 5.80 -0.24 16.78
N VAL A 180 6.46 0.90 17.04
CA VAL A 180 6.68 1.93 16.02
C VAL A 180 7.59 1.39 14.90
N LEU A 181 8.72 0.79 15.27
CA LEU A 181 9.64 0.17 14.32
C LEU A 181 8.99 -1.00 13.58
N GLY A 182 8.26 -1.86 14.27
CA GLY A 182 7.53 -2.98 13.69
C GLY A 182 6.53 -2.51 12.63
N THR A 183 5.72 -1.51 12.96
CA THR A 183 4.80 -0.88 12.00
C THR A 183 5.55 -0.25 10.83
N GLY A 184 6.69 0.39 11.08
CA GLY A 184 7.57 0.94 10.04
C GLY A 184 8.11 -0.13 9.09
N VAL A 185 8.59 -1.27 9.60
CA VAL A 185 9.08 -2.40 8.81
C VAL A 185 7.95 -3.00 7.97
N LEU A 186 6.77 -3.19 8.55
CA LEU A 186 5.59 -3.62 7.79
C LEU A 186 5.27 -2.63 6.67
N GLY A 187 5.31 -1.32 6.94
CA GLY A 187 5.15 -0.29 5.91
C GLY A 187 6.22 -0.36 4.82
N LEU A 188 7.48 -0.60 5.18
CA LEU A 188 8.58 -0.71 4.22
C LEU A 188 8.38 -1.88 3.26
N LEU A 189 7.89 -3.03 3.74
CA LEU A 189 7.53 -4.17 2.88
C LEU A 189 6.45 -3.78 1.86
N LEU A 190 5.47 -2.95 2.24
CA LEU A 190 4.50 -2.41 1.29
C LEU A 190 5.14 -1.46 0.28
N ALA A 191 6.08 -0.61 0.72
CA ALA A 191 6.72 0.39 -0.14
C ALA A 191 7.51 -0.24 -1.30
N VAL A 192 8.13 -1.39 -1.05
CA VAL A 192 8.98 -2.10 -2.03
C VAL A 192 8.15 -3.01 -2.96
N ALA A 193 6.88 -3.27 -2.62
CA ALA A 193 6.01 -4.18 -3.38
C ALA A 193 5.92 -3.90 -4.90
N PRO A 194 5.77 -2.65 -5.37
CA PRO A 194 5.68 -2.38 -6.81
C PRO A 194 6.99 -2.69 -7.54
N VAL A 195 8.14 -2.52 -6.87
CA VAL A 195 9.46 -2.82 -7.44
C VAL A 195 9.63 -4.33 -7.59
N VAL A 196 9.22 -5.10 -6.59
CA VAL A 196 9.25 -6.56 -6.65
C VAL A 196 8.33 -7.08 -7.75
N ALA A 197 7.13 -6.50 -7.90
CA ALA A 197 6.21 -6.85 -8.97
C ALA A 197 6.85 -6.66 -10.35
N LEU A 198 7.50 -5.52 -10.59
CA LEU A 198 8.22 -5.24 -11.83
C LEU A 198 9.37 -6.22 -12.06
N TRP A 199 10.14 -6.53 -11.01
CA TRP A 199 11.26 -7.46 -11.11
C TRP A 199 10.83 -8.89 -11.42
N ILE A 200 9.76 -9.38 -10.76
CA ILE A 200 9.16 -10.68 -11.05
C ILE A 200 8.63 -10.71 -12.48
N PHE A 201 7.90 -9.67 -12.91
CA PHE A 201 7.42 -9.57 -14.29
C PHE A 201 8.57 -9.65 -15.31
N GLY A 202 9.64 -8.88 -15.12
CA GLY A 202 10.81 -8.89 -16.01
C GLY A 202 11.60 -10.21 -15.99
N SER A 203 11.60 -10.93 -14.86
CA SER A 203 12.30 -12.20 -14.72
C SER A 203 11.57 -13.38 -15.38
N TYR A 204 10.23 -13.33 -15.44
CA TYR A 204 9.41 -14.40 -16.01
C TYR A 204 8.85 -14.11 -17.41
N GLY A 205 9.06 -12.90 -17.94
CA GLY A 205 8.87 -12.54 -19.35
C GLY A 205 7.73 -13.27 -20.06
N PHE A 206 6.49 -12.87 -19.78
CA PHE A 206 5.35 -13.24 -20.62
C PHE A 206 5.32 -12.39 -21.89
#